data_AF-A0A819BG76-F1
#
_entry.id   AF-A0A819BG76-F1
#
_cell.length_a   1.000
_cell.length_b   1.000
_cell.length_c   1.000
_cell.angle_alpha   90.00
_cell.angle_beta   90.00
_cell.angle_gamma   90.00
#
_symmetry.space_group_name_H-M   'P 1'
#
loop_
_entity.id
_entity.type
_entity.pdbx_description
1 polymer ?
#
loop_
_entity_poly.entity_id
_entity_poly.type
_entity_poly.pdbx_seq_one_letter_code
_entity_poly.pdbx_strand_id
1 'polypeptide(L)'
;MTEDVTPTPNMITSTDQPIGEIVENWTSRLHPLANPQYHTLQGQYCRLELLNSKTNNNTIQQLYDVFKPTEQTHFTYLSYGPFKTIDEFKEFINLKELTSSGTVLYSILVNDIAVGFISFLRINQEHGTIEIGHVNFSSQLLQTRSATEANYLLLQYAFDILGYRRVEWKCTALNAKSRRAALRLDFQYEGTWIKSEVCKGRSRDNSYFSIVDDEWVQLKQEFQRWLNPMNFDSNGQQLTKLNAAQINPRSNKKMDNI
;
A
#
# COMPACT_ATOMS: atom_id res chain seq x y z
N MET A 1 -19.12 -20.64 -13.52
CA MET A 1 -18.51 -21.97 -13.51
C MET A 1 -17.24 -21.85 -12.69
N THR A 2 -17.24 -22.43 -11.50
CA THR A 2 -16.01 -22.56 -10.70
C THR A 2 -15.15 -23.60 -11.41
N GLU A 3 -13.99 -23.20 -11.92
CA GLU A 3 -12.97 -24.18 -12.31
C GLU A 3 -12.55 -24.91 -11.03
N ASP A 4 -12.85 -26.21 -10.96
CA ASP A 4 -12.39 -27.05 -9.86
C ASP A 4 -10.87 -27.16 -9.93
N VAL A 5 -10.20 -26.61 -8.91
CA VAL A 5 -8.76 -26.74 -8.74
C VAL A 5 -8.47 -28.21 -8.45
N THR A 6 -7.90 -28.93 -9.43
CA THR A 6 -7.52 -30.33 -9.24
C THR A 6 -6.27 -30.39 -8.35
N PRO A 7 -6.33 -30.99 -7.15
CA PRO A 7 -5.17 -31.05 -6.25
C PRO A 7 -4.09 -31.98 -6.80
N THR A 8 -2.82 -31.65 -6.60
CA THR A 8 -1.71 -32.58 -6.86
C THR A 8 -1.63 -33.62 -5.73
N PRO A 9 -0.95 -34.77 -5.92
CA PRO A 9 -0.95 -35.87 -4.94
C PRO A 9 -0.47 -35.50 -3.53
N ASN A 10 0.32 -34.43 -3.38
CA ASN A 10 0.81 -33.94 -2.09
C ASN A 10 -0.14 -32.91 -1.43
N MET A 11 -1.29 -32.64 -2.05
CA MET A 11 -2.31 -31.70 -1.60
C MET A 11 -3.59 -32.42 -1.15
N ILE A 12 -3.47 -33.66 -0.65
CA ILE A 12 -4.60 -34.49 -0.20
C ILE A 12 -4.27 -35.07 1.18
N THR A 13 -5.24 -35.05 2.10
CA THR A 13 -5.10 -35.64 3.44
C THR A 13 -5.17 -37.18 3.40
N SER A 14 -4.90 -37.83 4.54
CA SER A 14 -5.15 -39.27 4.73
C SER A 14 -6.63 -39.67 4.62
N THR A 15 -7.54 -38.70 4.52
CA THR A 15 -9.00 -38.89 4.42
C THR A 15 -9.56 -38.33 3.11
N ASP A 16 -8.71 -38.15 2.10
CA ASP A 16 -9.04 -37.68 0.74
C ASP A 16 -9.62 -36.26 0.63
N GLN A 17 -9.37 -35.39 1.62
CA GLN A 17 -9.72 -33.97 1.48
C GLN A 17 -8.57 -33.18 0.82
N PRO A 18 -8.88 -32.25 -0.11
CA PRO A 18 -7.87 -31.35 -0.64
C PRO A 18 -7.38 -30.38 0.43
N ILE A 19 -6.07 -30.15 0.46
CA ILE A 19 -5.39 -29.19 1.33
C ILE A 19 -4.40 -28.34 0.51
N GLY A 20 -4.01 -27.19 1.05
CA GLY A 20 -3.04 -26.31 0.40
C GLY A 20 -1.62 -26.87 0.41
N GLU A 21 -0.75 -26.23 -0.36
CA GLU A 21 0.68 -26.53 -0.40
C GLU A 21 1.34 -26.32 0.98
N ILE A 22 2.34 -27.15 1.28
CA ILE A 22 3.17 -26.98 2.47
C ILE A 22 4.06 -25.74 2.27
N VAL A 23 4.07 -24.86 3.26
CA VAL A 23 5.01 -23.72 3.31
C VAL A 23 6.21 -24.15 4.14
N GLU A 24 7.24 -24.67 3.47
CA GLU A 24 8.45 -25.15 4.14
C GLU A 24 9.14 -24.03 4.94
N ASN A 25 9.66 -24.37 6.13
CA ASN A 25 10.44 -23.48 6.98
C ASN A 25 9.74 -22.16 7.37
N TRP A 26 8.40 -22.16 7.43
CA TRP A 26 7.63 -20.98 7.81
C TRP A 26 7.99 -20.48 9.22
N THR A 27 8.20 -19.17 9.32
CA THR A 27 8.41 -18.46 10.59
C THR A 27 7.70 -17.11 10.56
N SER A 28 7.37 -16.55 11.73
CA SER A 28 6.76 -15.22 11.82
C SER A 28 7.68 -14.14 11.24
N ARG A 29 7.11 -13.18 10.54
CA ARG A 29 7.83 -12.04 9.97
C ARG A 29 8.14 -10.99 11.04
N LEU A 30 9.15 -10.16 10.80
CA LEU A 30 9.46 -9.04 11.69
C LEU A 30 8.42 -7.92 11.56
N HIS A 31 8.14 -7.25 12.68
CA HIS A 31 7.33 -6.03 12.64
C HIS A 31 8.09 -4.92 11.89
N PRO A 32 7.43 -4.02 11.11
CA PRO A 32 8.12 -2.94 10.39
C PRO A 32 8.95 -1.97 11.27
N LEU A 33 8.70 -1.95 12.58
CA LEU A 33 9.47 -1.17 13.57
C LEU A 33 10.58 -1.95 14.27
N ALA A 34 10.81 -3.21 13.90
CA ALA A 34 11.78 -4.07 14.58
C ALA A 34 13.23 -3.60 14.39
N ASN A 35 13.53 -2.91 13.28
CA ASN A 35 14.86 -2.38 12.99
C ASN A 35 14.79 -0.85 12.74
N PRO A 36 15.43 -0.04 13.60
CA PRO A 36 15.45 1.42 13.48
C PRO A 36 16.01 1.96 12.15
N GLN A 37 16.83 1.18 11.44
CA GLN A 37 17.31 1.55 10.09
C GLN A 37 16.16 1.87 9.13
N TYR A 38 15.01 1.20 9.29
CA TYR A 38 13.84 1.34 8.42
C TYR A 38 12.77 2.26 9.00
N HIS A 39 13.10 3.03 10.05
CA HIS A 39 12.33 4.23 10.38
C HIS A 39 12.46 5.29 9.28
N THR A 40 13.47 5.15 8.42
CA THR A 40 13.63 5.94 7.21
C THR A 40 13.82 5.02 6.01
N LEU A 41 13.00 5.18 4.96
CA LEU A 41 13.16 4.48 3.69
C LEU A 41 13.58 5.50 2.63
N GLN A 42 14.81 5.39 2.15
CA GLN A 42 15.38 6.32 1.18
C GLN A 42 15.12 5.84 -0.26
N GLY A 43 14.42 6.64 -1.05
CA GLY A 43 14.29 6.49 -2.50
C GLY A 43 15.14 7.50 -3.27
N GLN A 44 14.96 7.55 -4.58
CA GLN A 44 15.60 8.49 -5.49
C GLN A 44 14.84 9.83 -5.60
N TYR A 45 13.51 9.81 -5.47
CA TYR A 45 12.62 10.96 -5.68
C TYR A 45 11.84 11.36 -4.43
N CYS A 46 11.84 10.51 -3.40
CA CYS A 46 11.27 10.79 -2.10
C CYS A 46 12.00 10.00 -1.01
N ARG A 47 11.74 10.40 0.23
CA ARG A 47 12.11 9.66 1.44
C ARG A 47 10.87 9.46 2.29
N LEU A 48 10.73 8.26 2.85
CA LEU A 48 9.71 7.96 3.84
C LEU A 48 10.34 8.06 5.22
N GLU A 49 9.74 8.84 6.11
CA GLU A 49 10.19 8.95 7.51
C GLU A 49 9.04 8.62 8.45
N LEU A 50 9.31 7.79 9.46
CA LEU A 50 8.35 7.43 10.49
C LEU A 50 7.75 8.70 11.10
N LEU A 51 6.43 8.83 11.05
CA LEU A 51 5.70 9.99 11.52
C LEU A 51 5.34 9.81 13.00
N ASN A 52 5.80 10.75 13.81
CA ASN A 52 5.63 10.78 15.25
C ASN A 52 5.11 12.14 15.72
N SER A 53 3.96 12.11 16.39
CA SER A 53 3.21 13.23 16.96
C SER A 53 4.00 14.06 17.96
N LYS A 54 4.99 13.46 18.65
CA LYS A 54 5.77 14.10 19.70
C LYS A 54 7.04 14.77 19.16
N THR A 55 7.68 14.21 18.15
CA THR A 55 8.99 14.67 17.65
C THR A 55 8.94 15.37 16.29
N ASN A 56 7.89 15.16 15.48
CA ASN A 56 7.84 15.70 14.11
C ASN A 56 6.95 16.94 13.95
N ASN A 57 7.04 17.92 14.87
CA ASN A 57 6.17 19.11 14.84
C ASN A 57 6.17 19.86 13.49
N ASN A 58 7.34 20.06 12.87
CA ASN A 58 7.44 20.75 11.58
C ASN A 58 6.79 19.94 10.44
N THR A 59 7.08 18.63 10.36
CA THR A 59 6.47 17.71 9.38
C THR A 59 4.95 17.70 9.51
N ILE A 60 4.43 17.69 10.74
CA ILE A 60 2.98 17.69 10.98
C ILE A 60 2.36 19.01 10.53
N GLN A 61 3.02 20.15 10.78
CA GLN A 61 2.57 21.45 10.28
C GLN A 61 2.53 21.46 8.75
N GLN A 62 3.60 21.02 8.08
CA GLN A 62 3.66 20.93 6.62
C GLN A 62 2.55 20.04 6.06
N LEU A 63 2.30 18.87 6.66
CA LEU A 63 1.22 17.98 6.25
C LEU A 63 -0.17 18.58 6.48
N TYR A 64 -0.37 19.26 7.61
CA TYR A 64 -1.63 19.96 7.87
C TYR A 64 -1.89 21.02 6.79
N ASP A 65 -0.88 21.83 6.48
CA ASP A 65 -0.99 22.92 5.50
C ASP A 65 -1.17 22.40 4.06
N VAL A 66 -0.48 21.31 3.68
CA VAL A 66 -0.56 20.78 2.31
C VAL A 66 -1.94 20.20 1.96
N PHE A 67 -2.71 19.78 2.96
CA PHE A 67 -4.06 19.27 2.75
C PHE A 67 -5.14 20.36 2.74
N LYS A 68 -4.89 21.52 3.38
CA LYS A 68 -5.86 22.63 3.50
C LYS A 68 -6.50 23.05 2.17
N PRO A 69 -5.75 23.26 1.06
CA PRO A 69 -6.35 23.69 -0.20
C PRO A 69 -7.39 22.72 -0.78
N THR A 70 -7.38 21.45 -0.36
CA THR A 70 -8.26 20.40 -0.89
C THR A 70 -9.12 19.73 0.19
N GLU A 71 -9.12 20.24 1.43
CA GLU A 71 -9.65 19.52 2.60
C GLU A 71 -11.12 19.10 2.47
N GLN A 72 -11.93 19.86 1.73
CA GLN A 72 -13.33 19.56 1.47
C GLN A 72 -13.55 18.23 0.72
N THR A 73 -12.58 17.83 -0.11
CA THR A 73 -12.68 16.62 -0.95
C THR A 73 -11.59 15.59 -0.65
N HIS A 74 -10.49 16.00 -0.01
CA HIS A 74 -9.36 15.13 0.30
C HIS A 74 -9.78 13.92 1.14
N PHE A 75 -10.59 14.16 2.17
CA PHE A 75 -10.99 13.15 3.15
C PHE A 75 -12.33 12.46 2.85
N THR A 76 -12.90 12.67 1.66
CA THR A 76 -14.24 12.16 1.29
C THR A 76 -14.39 10.65 1.53
N TYR A 77 -13.37 9.86 1.20
CA TYR A 77 -13.42 8.40 1.30
C TYR A 77 -12.65 7.81 2.50
N LEU A 78 -12.07 8.68 3.34
CA LEU A 78 -11.36 8.28 4.55
C LEU A 78 -12.33 8.24 5.73
N SER A 79 -12.07 7.36 6.70
CA SER A 79 -12.88 7.24 7.92
C SER A 79 -12.69 8.37 8.92
N TYR A 80 -11.71 9.23 8.67
CA TYR A 80 -11.32 10.39 9.47
C TYR A 80 -11.27 11.64 8.59
N GLY A 81 -10.96 12.77 9.22
CA GLY A 81 -10.85 14.08 8.57
C GLY A 81 -12.18 14.63 8.04
N PRO A 82 -12.20 15.90 7.59
CA PRO A 82 -11.10 16.87 7.69
C PRO A 82 -10.80 17.27 9.16
N PHE A 83 -9.65 17.89 9.39
CA PHE A 83 -9.21 18.35 10.72
C PHE A 83 -9.33 19.88 10.80
N LYS A 84 -10.04 20.38 11.82
CA LYS A 84 -10.29 21.83 12.01
C LYS A 84 -9.08 22.56 12.55
N THR A 85 -8.31 21.89 13.39
CA THR A 85 -7.09 22.43 14.01
C THR A 85 -5.92 21.49 13.79
N ILE A 86 -4.70 22.03 13.95
CA ILE A 86 -3.49 21.20 13.93
C ILE A 86 -3.47 20.23 15.11
N ASP A 87 -4.06 20.59 16.25
CA ASP A 87 -4.12 19.71 17.42
C ASP A 87 -5.01 18.49 17.16
N GLU A 88 -6.14 18.65 16.46
CA GLU A 88 -6.96 17.52 16.00
C GLU A 88 -6.18 16.60 15.05
N PHE A 89 -5.34 17.17 14.18
CA PHE A 89 -4.51 16.37 13.28
C PHE A 89 -3.37 15.65 14.02
N LYS A 90 -2.72 16.32 14.99
CA LYS A 90 -1.72 15.70 15.88
C LYS A 90 -2.31 14.56 16.69
N GLU A 91 -3.53 14.73 17.21
CA GLU A 91 -4.20 13.68 17.97
C GLU A 91 -4.53 12.47 17.09
N PHE A 92 -4.94 12.70 15.83
CA PHE A 92 -5.09 11.60 14.87
C PHE A 92 -3.78 10.80 14.69
N ILE A 93 -2.63 11.47 14.57
CA ILE A 93 -1.33 10.81 14.43
C ILE A 93 -0.98 10.04 15.71
N ASN A 94 -1.17 10.66 16.89
CA ASN A 94 -0.95 10.03 18.20
C ASN A 94 -1.76 8.74 18.35
N LEU A 95 -3.03 8.73 17.94
CA LEU A 95 -3.87 7.52 17.96
C LEU A 95 -3.36 6.41 17.03
N LYS A 96 -2.65 6.76 15.95
CA LYS A 96 -2.03 5.79 15.02
C LYS A 96 -0.68 5.26 15.48
N GLU A 97 -0.06 5.89 16.47
CA GLU A 97 1.16 5.39 17.10
C GLU A 97 0.90 4.33 18.17
N LEU A 98 -0.32 4.28 18.71
CA LEU A 98 -0.67 3.30 19.72
C LEU A 98 -0.51 1.88 19.17
N THR A 99 0.13 1.00 19.92
CA THR A 99 0.33 -0.42 19.54
C THR A 99 -0.99 -1.10 19.17
N SER A 100 -2.08 -0.76 19.87
CA SER A 100 -3.43 -1.27 19.60
C SER A 100 -3.99 -0.88 18.24
N SER A 101 -3.46 0.17 17.61
CA SER A 101 -3.86 0.58 16.26
C SER A 101 -3.29 -0.33 15.16
N GLY A 102 -2.22 -1.08 15.47
CA GLY A 102 -1.51 -1.92 14.50
C GLY A 102 -1.04 -1.17 13.25
N THR A 103 -0.77 0.14 13.36
CA THR A 103 -0.41 1.02 12.24
C THR A 103 1.04 1.48 12.39
N VAL A 104 1.76 1.57 11.25
CA VAL A 104 3.08 2.21 11.15
C VAL A 104 2.99 3.28 10.10
N LEU A 105 3.00 4.55 10.51
CA LEU A 105 2.74 5.70 9.67
C LEU A 105 4.05 6.34 9.21
N TYR A 106 4.22 6.56 7.92
CA TYR A 106 5.35 7.27 7.33
C TYR A 106 4.88 8.56 6.66
N SER A 107 5.58 9.66 6.94
CA SER A 107 5.52 10.88 6.13
C SER A 107 6.32 10.70 4.84
N ILE A 108 5.90 11.36 3.76
CA ILE A 108 6.52 11.34 2.44
C ILE A 108 7.16 12.69 2.20
N LEU A 109 8.48 12.73 2.17
CA LEU A 109 9.26 13.93 1.95
C LEU A 109 9.77 13.98 0.51
N VAL A 110 9.54 15.12 -0.16
CA VAL A 110 10.11 15.44 -1.47
C VAL A 110 10.87 16.75 -1.31
N ASN A 111 12.17 16.75 -1.62
CA ASN A 111 13.06 17.89 -1.37
C ASN A 111 12.96 18.39 0.08
N ASP A 112 12.95 17.46 1.04
CA ASP A 112 12.80 17.70 2.49
C ASP A 112 11.51 18.40 2.94
N ILE A 113 10.49 18.45 2.07
CA ILE A 113 9.15 18.95 2.39
C ILE A 113 8.17 17.78 2.47
N ALA A 114 7.42 17.70 3.59
CA ALA A 114 6.38 16.69 3.77
C ALA A 114 5.17 17.00 2.88
N VAL A 115 4.89 16.12 1.91
CA VAL A 115 3.85 16.32 0.89
C VAL A 115 2.77 15.24 0.92
N GLY A 116 2.80 14.36 1.92
CA GLY A 116 1.81 13.31 2.13
C GLY A 116 2.24 12.33 3.21
N PHE A 117 1.37 11.36 3.50
CA PHE A 117 1.73 10.23 4.36
C PHE A 117 1.10 8.94 3.85
N ILE A 118 1.69 7.81 4.26
CA ILE A 118 1.31 6.45 3.89
C ILE A 118 1.64 5.51 5.05
N SER A 119 0.96 4.39 5.20
CA SER A 119 1.21 3.47 6.32
C SER A 119 1.25 2.02 5.92
N PHE A 120 1.88 1.21 6.77
CA PHE A 120 1.43 -0.15 6.98
C PHE A 120 0.33 -0.22 8.03
N LEU A 121 -0.65 -1.11 7.84
CA LEU A 121 -1.61 -1.51 8.87
C LEU A 121 -2.04 -2.97 8.68
N ARG A 122 -2.92 -3.47 9.56
CA ARG A 122 -3.35 -4.89 9.59
C ARG A 122 -2.16 -5.86 9.54
N ILE A 123 -1.12 -5.53 10.30
CA ILE A 123 0.14 -6.26 10.32
C ILE A 123 -0.09 -7.62 10.98
N ASN A 124 0.02 -8.70 10.20
CA ASN A 124 -0.02 -10.07 10.71
C ASN A 124 1.35 -10.72 10.47
N GLN A 125 2.18 -10.71 11.52
CA GLN A 125 3.51 -11.31 11.49
C GLN A 125 3.46 -12.82 11.34
N GLU A 126 2.49 -13.47 11.99
CA GLU A 126 2.34 -14.93 12.01
C GLU A 126 2.03 -15.50 10.61
N HIS A 127 1.25 -14.77 9.80
CA HIS A 127 0.90 -15.20 8.44
C HIS A 127 1.63 -14.41 7.34
N GLY A 128 2.47 -13.45 7.73
CA GLY A 128 3.23 -12.61 6.80
C GLY A 128 2.34 -11.83 5.83
N THR A 129 1.23 -11.30 6.34
CA THR A 129 0.33 -10.43 5.57
C THR A 129 0.34 -9.01 6.15
N ILE A 130 0.33 -8.01 5.27
CA ILE A 130 0.36 -6.60 5.68
C ILE A 130 -0.44 -5.76 4.69
N GLU A 131 -1.02 -4.65 5.11
CA GLU A 131 -1.73 -3.73 4.21
C GLU A 131 -0.95 -2.43 4.05
N ILE A 132 -0.86 -1.93 2.82
CA ILE A 132 -0.56 -0.52 2.56
C ILE A 132 -1.88 0.26 2.58
N GLY A 133 -1.94 1.27 3.44
CA GLY A 133 -3.13 2.12 3.57
C GLY A 133 -2.81 3.46 4.19
N HIS A 134 -3.86 4.13 4.69
CA HIS A 134 -3.78 5.53 5.09
C HIS A 134 -3.06 6.43 4.05
N VAL A 135 -3.19 6.10 2.76
CA VAL A 135 -2.53 6.82 1.65
C VAL A 135 -3.17 8.20 1.50
N ASN A 136 -2.47 9.24 1.97
CA ASN A 136 -2.90 10.64 1.93
C ASN A 136 -1.87 11.43 1.13
N PHE A 137 -2.09 11.53 -0.18
CA PHE A 137 -1.21 12.26 -1.10
C PHE A 137 -1.79 13.63 -1.36
N SER A 138 -0.99 14.68 -1.10
CA SER A 138 -1.39 16.05 -1.46
C SER A 138 -1.50 16.22 -2.98
N SER A 139 -2.10 17.32 -3.41
CA SER A 139 -2.15 17.70 -4.83
C SER A 139 -0.76 17.81 -5.47
N GLN A 140 0.27 18.15 -4.69
CA GLN A 140 1.66 18.24 -5.14
C GLN A 140 2.27 16.86 -5.40
N LEU A 141 1.78 15.82 -4.75
CA LEU A 141 2.30 14.46 -4.85
C LEU A 141 1.55 13.62 -5.90
N LEU A 142 0.26 13.88 -6.11
CA LEU A 142 -0.57 13.11 -7.05
C LEU A 142 0.02 13.09 -8.47
N GLN A 143 0.07 11.90 -9.08
CA GLN A 143 0.56 11.68 -10.45
C GLN A 143 2.04 12.04 -10.67
N THR A 144 2.86 12.04 -9.62
CA THR A 144 4.31 12.23 -9.70
C THR A 144 5.09 10.91 -9.62
N ARG A 145 6.40 10.97 -9.89
CA ARG A 145 7.33 9.85 -9.65
C ARG A 145 7.38 9.50 -8.17
N SER A 146 7.50 10.51 -7.32
CA SER A 146 7.56 10.37 -5.86
C SER A 146 6.34 9.64 -5.28
N ALA A 147 5.14 9.84 -5.83
CA ALA A 147 3.96 9.05 -5.42
C ALA A 147 4.08 7.56 -5.73
N THR A 148 4.61 7.22 -6.90
CA THR A 148 4.81 5.81 -7.29
C THR A 148 5.95 5.21 -6.46
N GLU A 149 7.04 5.97 -6.27
CA GLU A 149 8.18 5.54 -5.48
C GLU A 149 7.83 5.32 -4.00
N ALA A 150 7.00 6.18 -3.39
CA ALA A 150 6.55 5.97 -2.02
C ALA A 150 5.84 4.62 -1.82
N ASN A 151 5.03 4.18 -2.78
CA ASN A 151 4.42 2.86 -2.75
C ASN A 151 5.45 1.75 -2.99
N TYR A 152 6.34 1.94 -3.96
CA TYR A 152 7.43 1.01 -4.25
C TYR A 152 8.34 0.78 -3.03
N LEU A 153 8.71 1.81 -2.29
CA LEU A 153 9.54 1.70 -1.09
C LEU A 153 8.89 0.83 0.00
N LEU A 154 7.57 0.97 0.22
CA LEU A 154 6.85 0.11 1.15
C LEU A 154 6.74 -1.33 0.63
N LEU A 155 6.44 -1.53 -0.65
CA LEU A 155 6.40 -2.87 -1.24
C LEU A 155 7.77 -3.55 -1.13
N GLN A 156 8.84 -2.83 -1.47
CA GLN A 156 10.22 -3.29 -1.36
C GLN A 156 10.56 -3.65 0.08
N TYR A 157 10.19 -2.81 1.05
CA TYR A 157 10.45 -3.10 2.45
C TYR A 157 9.67 -4.33 2.94
N ALA A 158 8.40 -4.46 2.57
CA ALA A 158 7.57 -5.60 2.94
C ALA A 158 8.10 -6.93 2.38
N PHE A 159 8.42 -6.99 1.09
CA PHE A 159 8.85 -8.22 0.42
C PHE A 159 10.33 -8.53 0.60
N ASP A 160 11.23 -7.59 0.26
CA ASP A 160 12.67 -7.88 0.23
C ASP A 160 13.29 -7.97 1.62
N ILE A 161 12.81 -7.17 2.57
CA ILE A 161 13.45 -7.01 3.87
C ILE A 161 12.69 -7.76 4.96
N LEU A 162 11.38 -7.54 5.05
CA LEU A 162 10.56 -8.18 6.08
C LEU A 162 10.14 -9.62 5.69
N GLY A 163 10.18 -9.94 4.40
CA GLY A 163 9.83 -11.26 3.87
C GLY A 163 8.33 -11.57 3.92
N TYR A 164 7.47 -10.55 3.97
CA TYR A 164 6.02 -10.74 3.92
C TYR A 164 5.62 -11.38 2.60
N ARG A 165 4.61 -12.25 2.65
CA ARG A 165 4.14 -13.02 1.49
C ARG A 165 2.97 -12.37 0.77
N ARG A 166 2.34 -11.39 1.41
CA ARG A 166 1.15 -10.72 0.89
C ARG A 166 1.10 -9.28 1.36
N VAL A 167 0.97 -8.37 0.41
CA VAL A 167 0.68 -6.95 0.65
C VAL A 167 -0.70 -6.62 0.12
N GLU A 168 -1.55 -6.04 0.96
CA GLU A 168 -2.94 -5.73 0.66
C GLU A 168 -3.15 -4.24 0.35
N TRP A 169 -4.21 -3.97 -0.40
CA TRP A 169 -4.78 -2.66 -0.57
C TRP A 169 -6.30 -2.74 -0.41
N LYS A 170 -6.88 -1.89 0.44
CA LYS A 170 -8.34 -1.74 0.57
C LYS A 170 -8.76 -0.31 0.24
N CYS A 171 -9.83 -0.18 -0.52
CA CYS A 171 -10.51 1.10 -0.66
C CYS A 171 -12.02 0.92 -0.82
N THR A 172 -12.80 1.96 -0.54
CA THR A 172 -14.23 1.90 -0.85
C THR A 172 -14.44 1.73 -2.35
N ALA A 173 -15.42 0.90 -2.74
CA ALA A 173 -15.74 0.62 -4.14
C ALA A 173 -16.06 1.90 -4.95
N LEU A 174 -16.54 2.95 -4.28
CA LEU A 174 -16.84 4.26 -4.88
C LEU A 174 -15.59 5.14 -5.10
N ASN A 175 -14.44 4.82 -4.51
CA ASN A 175 -13.20 5.57 -4.69
C ASN A 175 -12.47 5.12 -5.96
N ALA A 176 -12.98 5.54 -7.11
CA ALA A 176 -12.43 5.18 -8.40
C ALA A 176 -10.94 5.59 -8.57
N LYS A 177 -10.50 6.68 -7.93
CA LYS A 177 -9.09 7.11 -7.96
C LYS A 177 -8.19 6.10 -7.25
N SER A 178 -8.56 5.65 -6.05
CA SER A 178 -7.79 4.65 -5.30
C SER A 178 -7.82 3.28 -5.99
N ARG A 179 -8.97 2.85 -6.54
CA ARG A 179 -9.05 1.60 -7.32
C ARG A 179 -8.12 1.62 -8.54
N ARG A 180 -8.08 2.72 -9.30
CA ARG A 180 -7.14 2.87 -10.42
C ARG A 180 -5.68 2.89 -9.98
N ALA A 181 -5.38 3.47 -8.82
CA ALA A 181 -4.03 3.47 -8.27
C ALA A 181 -3.59 2.04 -7.91
N ALA A 182 -4.44 1.28 -7.20
CA ALA A 182 -4.19 -0.12 -6.87
C ALA A 182 -3.90 -0.96 -8.12
N LEU A 183 -4.78 -0.88 -9.14
CA LEU A 183 -4.60 -1.59 -10.41
C LEU A 183 -3.36 -1.14 -11.20
N ARG A 184 -3.04 0.16 -11.21
CA ARG A 184 -1.83 0.67 -11.87
C ARG A 184 -0.55 0.17 -11.19
N LEU A 185 -0.57 0.06 -9.87
CA LEU A 185 0.51 -0.51 -9.06
C LEU A 185 0.47 -2.05 -9.04
N ASP A 186 -0.45 -2.65 -9.81
CA ASP A 186 -0.59 -4.09 -10.03
C ASP A 186 -1.05 -4.90 -8.81
N PHE A 187 -1.71 -4.24 -7.87
CA PHE A 187 -2.54 -4.95 -6.91
C PHE A 187 -3.72 -5.60 -7.63
N GLN A 188 -3.75 -6.93 -7.56
CA GLN A 188 -4.75 -7.80 -8.18
C GLN A 188 -6.07 -7.70 -7.43
N TYR A 189 -7.18 -7.44 -8.13
CA TYR A 189 -8.51 -7.37 -7.51
C TYR A 189 -9.01 -8.76 -7.08
N GLU A 190 -9.43 -8.87 -5.83
CA GLU A 190 -9.86 -10.14 -5.23
C GLU A 190 -11.34 -10.17 -4.84
N GLY A 191 -12.00 -9.02 -4.80
CA GLY A 191 -13.43 -8.96 -4.53
C GLY A 191 -13.87 -7.66 -3.89
N THR A 192 -15.20 -7.51 -3.76
CA THR A 192 -15.80 -6.41 -3.03
C THR A 192 -16.69 -6.97 -1.94
N TRP A 193 -16.43 -6.58 -0.71
CA TRP A 193 -17.26 -6.95 0.43
C TRP A 193 -18.39 -5.93 0.55
N ILE A 194 -19.62 -6.41 0.37
CA ILE A 194 -20.83 -5.59 0.39
C ILE A 194 -21.22 -5.30 1.83
N LYS A 195 -21.59 -4.04 2.11
CA LYS A 195 -21.94 -3.53 3.45
C LYS A 195 -20.88 -3.83 4.52
N SER A 196 -19.62 -3.86 4.12
CA SER A 196 -18.50 -4.26 4.98
C SER A 196 -18.28 -3.33 6.18
N GLU A 197 -18.59 -2.04 6.04
CA GLU A 197 -18.37 -1.04 7.07
C GLU A 197 -19.50 0.01 7.06
N VAL A 198 -19.69 0.69 8.19
CA VAL A 198 -20.40 1.98 8.26
C VAL A 198 -19.36 3.07 8.46
N CYS A 199 -19.24 3.99 7.51
CA CYS A 199 -18.23 5.04 7.51
C CYS A 199 -18.92 6.39 7.35
N LYS A 200 -18.70 7.32 8.30
CA LYS A 200 -19.35 8.65 8.32
C LYS A 200 -20.88 8.55 8.16
N GLY A 201 -21.51 7.60 8.87
CA GLY A 201 -22.94 7.36 8.85
C GLY A 201 -23.50 6.74 7.57
N ARG A 202 -22.64 6.27 6.65
CA ARG A 202 -23.05 5.67 5.36
C ARG A 202 -22.54 4.24 5.23
N SER A 203 -23.32 3.40 4.55
CA SER A 203 -22.87 2.06 4.18
C SER A 203 -21.68 2.15 3.22
N ARG A 204 -20.69 1.28 3.43
CA ARG A 204 -19.45 1.24 2.68
C ARG A 204 -19.15 -0.17 2.21
N ASP A 205 -19.20 -0.34 0.90
CA ASP A 205 -18.62 -1.48 0.21
C ASP A 205 -17.12 -1.23 0.02
N ASN A 206 -16.30 -2.25 0.29
CA ASN A 206 -14.85 -2.16 0.16
C ASN A 206 -14.34 -3.15 -0.88
N SER A 207 -13.59 -2.64 -1.85
CA SER A 207 -12.84 -3.43 -2.82
C SER A 207 -11.47 -3.78 -2.25
N TYR A 208 -11.12 -5.07 -2.33
CA TYR A 208 -9.87 -5.64 -1.84
C TYR A 208 -8.97 -6.02 -3.01
N PHE A 209 -7.68 -5.75 -2.83
CA PHE A 209 -6.64 -6.06 -3.79
C PHE A 209 -5.39 -6.56 -3.07
N SER A 210 -4.53 -7.31 -3.77
CA SER A 210 -3.26 -7.79 -3.21
C SER A 210 -2.14 -7.90 -4.23
N ILE A 211 -0.90 -7.91 -3.72
CA ILE A 211 0.29 -8.44 -4.39
C ILE A 211 0.81 -9.56 -3.50
N VAL A 212 1.26 -10.67 -4.09
CA VAL A 212 1.95 -11.75 -3.35
C VAL A 212 3.43 -11.82 -3.71
N ASP A 213 4.19 -12.51 -2.88
CA ASP A 213 5.64 -12.73 -3.00
C ASP A 213 6.07 -13.23 -4.40
N ASP A 214 5.36 -14.20 -4.97
CA ASP A 214 5.68 -14.76 -6.29
C ASP A 214 5.61 -13.73 -7.44
N GLU A 215 4.82 -12.66 -7.27
CA GLU A 215 4.64 -11.61 -8.28
C GLU A 215 5.71 -10.51 -8.14
N TRP A 216 6.29 -10.39 -6.95
CA TRP A 216 7.13 -9.26 -6.58
C TRP A 216 8.40 -9.15 -7.42
N VAL A 217 9.04 -10.27 -7.79
CA VAL A 217 10.32 -10.24 -8.53
C VAL A 217 10.18 -9.50 -9.86
N GLN A 218 9.16 -9.84 -10.64
CA GLN A 218 8.90 -9.21 -11.95
C GLN A 218 8.39 -7.78 -11.75
N LEU A 219 7.49 -7.58 -10.79
CA LEU A 219 6.93 -6.27 -10.48
C LEU A 219 8.01 -5.26 -10.05
N LYS A 220 8.96 -5.68 -9.22
CA LYS A 220 10.11 -4.88 -8.78
C LYS A 220 10.94 -4.39 -9.96
N GLN A 221 11.24 -5.26 -10.93
CA GLN A 221 12.00 -4.89 -12.12
C GLN A 221 11.28 -3.82 -12.94
N GLU A 222 9.95 -3.94 -13.07
CA GLU A 222 9.12 -2.96 -13.77
C GLU A 222 9.04 -1.62 -13.04
N PHE A 223 8.93 -1.61 -11.71
CA PHE A 223 9.04 -0.38 -10.93
C PHE A 223 10.40 0.29 -11.13
N GLN A 224 11.49 -0.47 -11.06
CA GLN A 224 12.85 0.05 -11.24
C GLN A 224 13.06 0.60 -12.66
N ARG A 225 12.55 -0.09 -13.68
CA ARG A 225 12.55 0.37 -15.07
C ARG A 225 11.77 1.68 -15.22
N TRP A 226 10.55 1.74 -14.66
CA TRP A 226 9.70 2.91 -14.77
C TRP A 226 10.26 4.11 -14.00
N LEU A 227 10.83 3.89 -12.81
CA LEU A 227 11.46 4.91 -11.97
C LEU A 227 12.84 5.35 -12.50
N ASN A 228 13.45 4.62 -13.43
CA ASN A 228 14.73 5.00 -14.01
C ASN A 228 14.65 6.44 -14.58
N PRO A 229 15.62 7.33 -14.29
CA PRO A 229 15.64 8.69 -14.83
C PRO A 229 15.53 8.76 -16.35
N MET A 230 16.07 7.77 -17.06
CA MET A 230 16.01 7.65 -18.52
C MET A 230 14.60 7.39 -19.06
N ASN A 231 13.65 6.99 -18.22
CA ASN A 231 12.25 6.83 -18.61
C ASN A 231 11.49 8.17 -18.60
N PHE A 232 12.16 9.31 -18.46
CA PHE A 232 11.49 10.60 -18.45
C PHE A 232 12.28 11.66 -19.22
N ASP A 233 11.54 12.56 -19.88
CA ASP A 233 12.12 13.66 -20.63
C ASP A 233 12.55 14.84 -19.72
N SER A 234 13.10 15.87 -20.34
CA SER A 234 13.55 17.10 -19.66
C SER A 234 12.43 17.89 -18.98
N ASN A 235 11.18 17.67 -19.37
CA ASN A 235 9.99 18.29 -18.76
C ASN A 235 9.41 17.44 -17.63
N GLY A 236 10.04 16.30 -17.32
CA GLY A 236 9.61 15.38 -16.29
C GLY A 236 8.51 14.42 -16.73
N GLN A 237 8.13 14.40 -18.01
CA GLN A 237 7.08 13.55 -18.56
C GLN A 237 7.62 12.14 -18.82
N GLN A 238 6.85 11.11 -18.44
CA GLN A 238 7.25 9.72 -18.66
C GLN A 238 7.28 9.38 -20.16
N LEU A 239 8.35 8.73 -20.62
CA LEU A 239 8.50 8.20 -21.98
C LEU A 239 7.66 6.94 -22.18
N THR A 240 7.64 6.08 -21.17
CA THR A 240 6.77 4.88 -21.13
C THR A 240 6.00 4.81 -19.82
N LYS A 241 4.82 4.19 -19.89
CA LYS A 241 3.94 3.99 -18.73
C LYS A 241 4.47 2.87 -17.83
N LEU A 242 4.03 2.88 -16.58
CA LEU A 242 4.16 1.73 -15.69
C LEU A 242 3.20 0.66 -16.21
N ASN A 243 3.73 -0.47 -16.64
CA ASN A 243 3.02 -1.59 -17.27
C ASN A 243 2.96 -2.80 -16.33
N ALA A 244 2.98 -2.56 -15.02
CA ALA A 244 2.98 -3.58 -13.99
C ALA A 244 1.89 -4.66 -14.19
N ALA A 245 0.68 -4.26 -14.57
CA ALA A 245 -0.42 -5.20 -14.86
C ALA A 245 -0.19 -6.15 -16.04
N GLN A 246 0.66 -5.80 -17.02
CA GLN A 246 0.90 -6.62 -18.21
C GLN A 246 1.92 -7.74 -17.95
N ILE A 247 2.74 -7.58 -16.92
CA ILE A 247 3.81 -8.52 -16.60
C ILE A 247 3.43 -9.47 -15.46
N ASN A 248 2.30 -9.25 -14.78
CA ASN A 248 1.92 -10.05 -13.63
C ASN A 248 1.43 -11.46 -14.05
N PRO A 249 2.00 -12.54 -13.50
CA PRO A 249 1.59 -13.90 -13.83
C PRO A 249 0.13 -14.20 -13.48
N ARG A 250 -0.43 -13.58 -12.43
CA ARG A 250 -1.85 -13.72 -12.06
C ARG A 250 -2.78 -13.00 -13.04
N SER A 251 -2.34 -11.91 -13.65
CA SER A 251 -3.09 -11.22 -14.70
C SER A 251 -3.08 -12.01 -16.01
N ASN A 252 -1.97 -12.66 -16.35
CA ASN A 252 -1.84 -13.46 -17.57
C ASN A 252 -2.61 -14.78 -17.53
N LYS A 253 -2.70 -15.45 -16.35
CA LYS A 253 -3.53 -16.65 -16.17
C LYS A 253 -5.03 -16.44 -16.45
N LYS A 254 -5.53 -15.20 -16.46
CA LYS A 254 -6.93 -14.91 -16.85
C LYS A 254 -7.15 -14.80 -18.36
N MET A 255 -6.11 -14.63 -19.17
CA MET A 255 -6.24 -14.50 -20.63
C MET A 255 -6.11 -15.83 -21.37
N ASP A 256 -5.47 -16.84 -20.79
CA ASP A 256 -5.34 -18.18 -21.40
C ASP A 256 -6.59 -19.06 -21.26
N ASN A 257 -7.60 -18.60 -20.51
CA ASN A 257 -8.89 -19.28 -20.31
C ASN A 257 -10.09 -18.50 -20.90
N ILE A 258 -9.88 -17.74 -21.98
CA ILE A 258 -10.96 -17.10 -22.77
C ILE A 258 -10.95 -17.62 -24.21
#